data_AF-A0A958DGG0-F1
#
_entry.id   AF-A0A958DGG0-F1
#
_cell.length_a   1.000
_cell.length_b   1.000
_cell.length_c   1.000
_cell.angle_alpha   90.00
_cell.angle_beta   90.00
_cell.angle_gamma   90.00
#
_symmetry.space_group_name_H-M   'P 1'
#
loop_
_entity.id
_entity.type
_entity.pdbx_description
1 polymer ?
#
loop_
_entity_poly.entity_id
_entity_poly.type
_entity_poly.pdbx_seq_one_letter_code
_entity_poly.pdbx_strand_id
1 'polypeptide(L)' 'NWLKQSLYLDAPAYAGQPITAIVEVVRLRPEKHLVNLRGACTTTGATVCTGESLVLAQNMPETGGKE' A
#
# COMPACT_ATOMS: atom_id res chain seq x y z
N ASN A 1 -0.25 17.11 4.82
CA ASN A 1 -0.24 16.36 3.56
C ASN A 1 0.61 15.10 3.76
N TRP A 2 0.00 13.99 4.21
CA TRP A 2 0.73 12.79 4.66
C TRP A 2 0.75 11.65 3.64
N LEU A 3 0.09 11.86 2.49
CA LEU A 3 0.08 10.87 1.43
C LEU A 3 1.41 10.96 0.67
N LYS A 4 2.33 10.07 1.03
CA LYS A 4 3.53 9.80 0.22
C LYS A 4 3.33 8.47 -0.47
N GLN A 5 3.41 8.50 -1.78
CA GLN A 5 3.26 7.34 -2.65
C GLN A 5 4.46 7.30 -3.57
N SER A 6 4.97 6.10 -3.83
CA SER A 6 5.92 5.85 -4.90
C SER A 6 5.42 4.66 -5.69
N LEU A 7 5.46 4.77 -7.01
CA LEU A 7 5.04 3.72 -7.93
C LEU A 7 6.19 3.44 -8.89
N TYR A 8 6.38 2.17 -9.17
CA TYR A 8 7.29 1.70 -10.21
C TYR A 8 6.48 0.93 -11.24
N LEU A 9 6.55 1.38 -12.50
CA LEU A 9 5.80 0.79 -13.61
C LEU A 9 6.71 -0.21 -14.32
N ASP A 10 6.61 -1.48 -13.93
CA ASP A 10 7.43 -2.57 -14.43
C ASP A 10 7.11 -2.91 -15.90
N ALA A 11 5.83 -2.81 -16.29
CA ALA A 11 5.37 -3.15 -17.64
C ALA A 11 4.05 -2.44 -18.00
N PRO A 12 3.70 -2.34 -19.31
CA PRO A 12 2.40 -1.83 -19.73
C PRO A 12 1.25 -2.69 -19.22
N ALA A 13 0.15 -2.04 -18.83
CA ALA A 13 -1.14 -2.68 -18.59
C ALA A 13 -2.12 -2.28 -19.71
N TYR A 14 -2.63 -3.26 -20.47
CA TYR A 14 -3.46 -2.97 -21.63
C TYR A 14 -4.95 -2.94 -21.28
N ALA A 15 -5.72 -2.10 -22.00
CA ALA A 15 -7.16 -2.01 -21.82
C ALA A 15 -7.84 -3.37 -22.06
N GLY A 16 -8.81 -3.70 -21.21
CA GLY A 16 -9.52 -4.99 -21.27
C GLY A 16 -8.77 -6.17 -20.64
N GLN A 17 -7.51 -6.00 -20.22
CA GLN A 17 -6.82 -7.03 -19.45
C GLN A 17 -7.17 -6.91 -17.96
N PRO A 18 -7.55 -8.02 -17.30
CA PRO A 18 -7.77 -8.01 -15.86
C PRO A 18 -6.45 -7.80 -15.12
N ILE A 19 -6.51 -7.01 -14.04
CA ILE A 19 -5.39 -6.79 -13.14
C ILE A 19 -5.82 -7.23 -11.74
N THR A 20 -4.99 -8.03 -11.10
CA THR A 20 -5.11 -8.36 -9.68
C THR A 20 -4.16 -7.46 -8.91
N ALA A 21 -4.69 -6.72 -7.95
CA ALA A 21 -3.90 -5.92 -7.02
C ALA A 21 -3.88 -6.60 -5.64
N ILE A 22 -2.69 -6.66 -5.05
CA ILE A 22 -2.47 -7.11 -3.67
C ILE A 22 -1.88 -5.95 -2.90
N VAL A 23 -2.38 -5.74 -1.68
CA VAL A 23 -1.87 -4.72 -0.76
C VAL A 23 -1.50 -5.39 0.55
N GLU A 24 -0.27 -5.16 0.99
CA GLU A 24 0.30 -5.71 2.21
C GLU A 24 0.56 -4.60 3.22
N VAL A 25 0.16 -4.83 4.48
CA VAL A 25 0.53 -3.96 5.60
C VAL A 25 1.96 -4.30 6.02
N VAL A 26 2.89 -3.38 5.75
CA VAL A 26 4.31 -3.57 6.06
C VAL A 26 4.64 -3.12 7.49
N ARG A 27 4.01 -2.03 7.93
CA ARG A 27 4.24 -1.47 9.28
C ARG A 27 3.08 -0.62 9.74
N LEU A 28 2.65 -0.84 10.98
CA LEU A 28 1.74 0.05 11.71
C LEU A 28 2.55 1.07 12.53
N ARG A 29 2.06 2.30 12.61
CA ARG A 29 2.59 3.39 13.44
C ARG A 29 1.45 4.04 14.24
N PRO A 30 0.96 3.38 15.29
CA PRO A 30 -0.19 3.84 16.08
C PRO A 30 -0.03 5.25 16.63
N GLU A 31 1.17 5.60 17.07
CA GLU A 31 1.50 6.89 17.66
C GLU A 31 1.30 8.07 16.70
N LYS A 32 1.21 7.81 15.40
CA LYS A 32 0.95 8.81 14.35
C LYS A 32 -0.29 8.49 13.54
N HIS A 33 -1.01 7.41 13.86
CA HIS A 33 -2.08 6.86 13.03
C HIS A 33 -1.64 6.61 11.58
N LEU A 34 -0.41 6.15 11.36
CA LEU A 34 0.13 5.92 10.02
C LEU A 34 0.34 4.44 9.72
N VAL A 35 0.08 4.05 8.47
CA VAL A 35 0.34 2.70 7.96
C VAL A 35 1.26 2.79 6.75
N ASN A 36 2.34 2.01 6.76
CA ASN A 36 3.12 1.73 5.57
C ASN A 36 2.52 0.53 4.84
N LEU A 37 2.19 0.72 3.57
CA LEU A 37 1.66 -0.29 2.68
C LEU A 37 2.63 -0.57 1.54
N ARG A 38 2.67 -1.82 1.10
CA ARG A 38 3.25 -2.23 -0.18
C ARG A 38 2.12 -2.73 -1.08
N GLY A 39 2.17 -2.34 -2.34
CA GLY A 39 1.22 -2.76 -3.36
C GLY A 39 1.93 -3.48 -4.49
N ALA A 40 1.28 -4.50 -5.05
CA ALA A 40 1.69 -5.16 -6.28
C ALA A 40 0.47 -5.37 -7.18
N CYS A 41 0.62 -5.06 -8.46
CA CYS A 41 -0.39 -5.28 -9.49
C CYS A 41 0.16 -6.27 -10.51
N THR A 42 -0.60 -7.33 -10.78
CA THR A 42 -0.23 -8.38 -11.73
C THR A 42 -1.32 -8.60 -12.76
N THR A 43 -0.94 -8.87 -14.01
CA THR A 43 -1.83 -9.34 -15.09
C THR A 43 -1.24 -10.58 -15.75
N THR A 44 -2.06 -11.57 -16.09
CA THR A 44 -1.62 -12.79 -16.80
C THR A 44 -0.31 -13.41 -16.26
N GLY A 45 -0.08 -13.36 -14.95
CA GLY A 45 1.15 -13.87 -14.30
C GLY A 45 2.38 -12.95 -14.32
N ALA A 46 2.27 -11.72 -14.83
CA ALA A 46 3.35 -10.72 -14.86
C ALA A 46 3.02 -9.52 -13.97
N THR A 47 4.04 -8.99 -13.29
CA THR A 47 3.94 -7.74 -12.53
C THR A 47 3.95 -6.56 -13.49
N VAL A 48 2.96 -5.67 -13.37
CA VAL A 48 2.85 -4.45 -14.19
C VAL A 48 3.15 -3.19 -13.40
N CYS A 49 2.95 -3.24 -12.08
CA CYS A 49 3.23 -2.13 -11.20
C CYS A 49 3.49 -2.62 -9.78
N THR A 50 4.47 -2.01 -9.13
CA THR A 50 4.69 -2.12 -7.69
C THR A 50 4.64 -0.74 -7.07
N GLY A 51 4.35 -0.67 -5.77
CA GLY A 51 4.28 0.61 -5.09
C GLY A 51 4.40 0.53 -3.59
N GLU A 52 4.76 1.66 -3.00
CA GLU A 52 4.75 1.87 -1.56
C GLU A 52 3.90 3.10 -1.24
N SER A 53 3.19 3.03 -0.12
CA SER A 53 2.35 4.14 0.33
C SER A 53 2.42 4.30 1.84
N LEU A 54 2.43 5.55 2.28
CA LEU A 54 2.21 5.93 3.67
C LEU A 54 0.84 6.59 3.77
N VAL A 55 -0.08 5.96 4.51
CA VAL A 55 -1.46 6.42 4.65
C VAL A 55 -1.79 6.73 6.10
N LEU A 56 -2.66 7.72 6.31
CA LEU A 56 -3.29 7.99 7.61
C LEU A 56 -4.46 7.03 7.80
N ALA A 57 -4.44 6.25 8.88
CA ALA A 57 -5.49 5.32 9.27
C ALA A 57 -6.23 5.85 10.50
N GLN A 58 -7.44 6.38 10.27
CA GLN A 58 -8.23 7.09 11.29
C GLN A 58 -8.68 6.21 12.47
N ASN A 59 -8.75 4.89 12.28
CA ASN A 59 -9.20 3.93 13.30
C ASN A 59 -8.07 2.98 13.72
N MET A 60 -6.90 3.52 14.07
CA MET A 60 -5.81 2.69 14.62
C MET A 60 -5.97 2.56 16.13
N PRO A 61 -5.96 1.34 16.70
CA PRO A 61 -6.00 1.18 18.16
C PRO A 61 -4.74 1.81 18.76
N GLU A 62 -4.92 2.63 19.80
CA GLU A 62 -3.80 3.21 20.54
C GLU A 62 -3.02 2.08 21.22
N THR A 63 -1.70 2.08 21.05
CA THR A 63 -0.83 1.12 21.75
C THR A 63 -0.35 1.77 23.04
N GLY A 64 -1.09 1.53 24.14
CA GLY A 64 -0.61 1.74 25.51
C GLY A 64 -0.72 3.16 26.07
N GLY A 65 -1.83 3.44 26.76
CA GLY A 65 -1.74 4.14 28.04
C GLY A 65 -1.03 3.22 29.04
N LYS A 66 -0.11 3.78 29.83
CA LYS A 66 0.65 3.07 30.88
C LYS A 66 -0.28 2.23 31.77
N GLU A 67 0.02 0.94 31.92
CA GLU A 67 -0.23 0.23 33.20
C GLU A 67 0.92 0.50 34.16
#